data_AF-A0A935EKX6-F1
#
_entry.id   AF-A0A935EKX6-F1
#
_cell.length_a   1.000
_cell.length_b   1.000
_cell.length_c   1.000
_cell.angle_alpha   90.00
_cell.angle_beta   90.00
_cell.angle_gamma   90.00
#
_symmetry.space_group_name_H-M   'P 1'
#
loop_
_entity.id
_entity.type
_entity.pdbx_description
1 polymer ?
#
loop_
_entity_poly.entity_id
_entity_poly.type
_entity_poly.pdbx_seq_one_letter_code
_entity_poly.pdbx_strand_id
1 'polypeptide(L)' 'MAKDVISVDGQDVVVREDTAKAFRGVNWALASVIAFVAITAALFIIFTVSAASDGEVKTPAEIEQR' A
#
# COMPACT_ATOMS: atom_id res chain seq x y z
N MET A 1 9.99 -33.54 4.37
CA MET A 1 9.72 -32.09 4.57
C MET A 1 10.11 -31.36 3.32
N ALA A 2 9.16 -30.64 2.70
CA ALA A 2 9.45 -29.80 1.54
C ALA A 2 10.26 -28.56 1.97
N LYS A 3 11.21 -28.18 1.12
CA LYS A 3 12.07 -27.01 1.31
C LYS A 3 11.82 -26.09 0.13
N ASP A 4 11.78 -24.80 0.37
CA ASP A 4 11.60 -23.77 -0.66
C ASP A 4 12.73 -22.74 -0.53
N VAL A 5 13.00 -22.02 -1.62
CA VAL A 5 14.08 -21.02 -1.68
C VAL A 5 13.46 -19.63 -1.57
N ILE A 6 13.99 -18.84 -0.65
CA ILE A 6 13.69 -17.40 -0.56
C ILE A 6 14.97 -16.61 -0.78
N SER A 7 14.85 -15.46 -1.44
CA SER A 7 15.95 -14.53 -1.59
C SER A 7 15.88 -13.47 -0.48
N VAL A 8 16.94 -13.36 0.31
CA VAL A 8 17.08 -12.40 1.41
C VAL A 8 18.41 -11.69 1.21
N ASP A 9 18.39 -10.36 1.11
CA ASP A 9 19.59 -9.54 0.92
C ASP A 9 20.48 -9.97 -0.26
N GLY A 10 19.85 -10.45 -1.34
CA GLY A 10 20.54 -10.94 -2.54
C GLY A 10 21.17 -12.32 -2.41
N GLN A 11 20.93 -13.02 -1.29
CA GLN A 11 21.34 -14.41 -1.09
C GLN A 11 20.14 -15.35 -1.10
N ASP A 12 20.28 -16.47 -1.80
CA ASP A 12 19.26 -17.51 -1.85
C ASP A 12 19.42 -18.46 -0.65
N VAL A 13 18.42 -18.46 0.22
CA VAL A 13 18.41 -19.26 1.45
C VAL A 13 17.34 -20.35 1.34
N VAL A 14 17.76 -21.59 1.56
CA VAL A 14 16.85 -22.75 1.59
C VAL A 14 16.17 -22.82 2.96
N VAL A 15 14.86 -22.60 2.99
CA VAL A 15 14.06 -22.63 4.22
C VAL A 15 12.98 -23.70 4.14
N ARG A 16 12.31 -23.95 5.28
CA ARG A 16 11.11 -24.80 5.30
C ARG A 16 9.98 -24.06 4.56
N GLU A 17 9.11 -24.82 3.91
CA GLU A 17 7.98 -24.28 3.13
C GLU A 17 7.11 -23.32 3.95
N ASP A 18 6.82 -23.64 5.22
CA ASP A 18 6.04 -22.79 6.13
C ASP A 18 6.67 -21.39 6.28
N THR A 19 8.00 -21.34 6.38
CA THR A 19 8.77 -20.10 6.50
C THR A 19 8.75 -19.31 5.19
N ALA A 20 8.85 -19.99 4.04
CA ALA A 20 8.78 -19.35 2.73
C ALA A 20 7.40 -18.72 2.47
N LYS A 21 6.32 -19.41 2.85
CA LYS A 21 4.96 -18.89 2.73
C LYS A 21 4.72 -17.69 3.65
N ALA A 22 5.20 -17.75 4.90
CA ALA A 22 5.15 -16.62 5.82
C ALA A 22 5.92 -15.41 5.27
N PHE A 23 7.12 -15.61 4.74
CA PHE A 23 7.94 -14.55 4.14
C PHE A 23 7.23 -13.85 2.97
N ARG A 24 6.67 -14.63 2.04
CA ARG A 24 5.85 -14.08 0.94
C ARG A 24 4.63 -13.32 1.47
N GLY A 25 3.97 -13.83 2.50
CA GLY A 25 2.81 -13.19 3.13
C GLY A 25 3.15 -11.82 3.74
N VAL A 26 4.28 -11.71 4.44
CA VAL A 26 4.77 -10.43 4.99
C VAL A 26 5.04 -9.42 3.88
N ASN A 27 5.67 -9.85 2.77
CA ASN A 27 5.94 -8.97 1.64
C ASN A 27 4.64 -8.44 1.00
N TRP A 28 3.61 -9.28 0.86
CA TRP A 28 2.30 -8.85 0.36
C TRP A 28 1.61 -7.88 1.32
N ALA A 29 1.70 -8.11 2.63
CA ALA A 29 1.16 -7.20 3.63
C ALA A 29 1.89 -5.85 3.62
N LEU A 30 3.22 -5.86 3.46
CA LEU A 30 3.99 -4.62 3.33
C LEU A 30 3.61 -3.87 2.05
N ALA A 31 3.48 -4.58 0.93
CA ALA A 31 3.07 -4.00 -0.35
C ALA A 31 1.67 -3.37 -0.27
N SER A 32 0.72 -4.01 0.43
CA SER A 32 -0.64 -3.45 0.58
C SER A 32 -0.66 -2.19 1.46
N VAL A 33 0.15 -2.13 2.51
CA VAL A 33 0.30 -0.92 3.34
C VAL A 33 0.90 0.22 2.52
N ILE A 34 1.97 -0.04 1.76
CA ILE A 34 2.59 0.97 0.88
C ILE A 34 1.57 1.48 -0.14
N ALA A 35 0.82 0.59 -0.79
CA ALA A 35 -0.22 0.96 -1.74
C ALA A 35 -1.30 1.84 -1.10
N PHE A 36 -1.77 1.48 0.10
CA PHE A 36 -2.76 2.28 0.83
C PHE A 36 -2.25 3.70 1.14
N VAL A 37 -1.01 3.82 1.62
CA VAL A 37 -0.39 5.13 1.90
C VAL A 37 -0.27 5.96 0.62
N ALA A 38 0.17 5.35 -0.49
CA ALA A 38 0.30 6.04 -1.77
C ALA A 38 -1.06 6.54 -2.30
N ILE A 39 -2.11 5.73 -2.21
CA ILE A 39 -3.47 6.12 -2.61
C ILE A 39 -3.97 7.28 -1.75
N THR A 40 -3.80 7.18 -0.43
CA THR A 40 -4.23 8.22 0.51
C THR A 40 -3.51 9.54 0.24
N ALA A 41 -2.20 9.50 0.00
CA ALA A 41 -1.41 10.68 -0.35
C ALA A 41 -1.88 11.28 -1.69
N ALA A 42 -2.15 10.45 -2.70
CA ALA A 42 -2.66 10.92 -3.98
C ALA A 42 -4.02 11.63 -3.85
N LEU A 43 -4.95 11.04 -3.10
CA LEU A 43 -6.26 11.64 -2.83
C LEU A 43 -6.12 12.98 -2.08
N PHE A 44 -5.24 13.03 -1.08
CA PHE A 44 -4.97 14.25 -0.33
C PHE A 44 -4.42 15.37 -1.23
N ILE A 45 -3.47 15.04 -2.11
CA ILE A 45 -2.90 16.00 -3.05
C ILE A 45 -3.97 16.51 -4.03
N ILE A 46 -4.75 15.60 -4.62
CA ILE A 46 -5.84 15.97 -5.54
C ILE A 46 -6.82 16.91 -4.85
N PHE A 47 -7.28 16.55 -3.66
CA PHE A 47 -8.19 17.38 -2.88
C PHE A 47 -7.59 18.77 -2.59
N THR A 48 -6.34 18.83 -2.15
CA THR A 48 -5.67 20.09 -1.81
C THR A 48 -5.47 20.98 -3.03
N VAL A 49 -5.06 20.41 -4.17
CA VAL A 49 -4.87 21.15 -5.42
C VAL A 49 -6.21 21.67 -5.95
N SER A 50 -7.26 20.85 -5.95
CA SER A 50 -8.61 21.29 -6.36
C SER A 50 -9.17 22.38 -5.45
N ALA A 51 -9.00 22.25 -4.13
CA ALA A 51 -9.43 23.30 -3.20
C ALA A 51 -8.65 24.61 -3.40
N ALA A 52 -7.35 24.51 -3.69
CA ALA A 52 -6.51 25.67 -3.96
C ALA A 52 -6.84 26.35 -5.30
N SER A 53 -7.27 25.60 -6.33
CA SER A 53 -7.65 26.16 -7.63
C SER A 53 -9.01 26.84 -7.60
N ASP A 54 -9.97 26.27 -6.87
CA ASP A 54 -11.36 26.72 -6.90
C ASP A 54 -11.66 27.80 -5.84
N GLY A 55 -10.72 28.05 -4.92
CA GLY A 55 -10.83 29.08 -3.88
C GLY A 55 -11.88 28.77 -2.79
N GLU A 56 -12.52 27.62 -2.85
CA GLU A 56 -13.58 27.18 -1.94
C GLU A 56 -13.36 25.71 -1.57
N VAL A 57 -13.26 25.42 -0.27
CA VAL A 57 -13.06 24.05 0.23
C VAL A 57 -14.42 23.36 0.29
N LYS A 58 -14.80 22.67 -0.78
CA LYS A 58 -16.01 21.83 -0.78
C LYS A 58 -15.71 20.48 -0.13
N THR A 59 -16.30 20.22 1.02
CA THR A 59 -16.17 18.92 1.68
C THR A 59 -17.08 17.89 0.99
N PRO A 60 -16.74 16.60 1.01
CA PRO A 60 -17.61 15.56 0.44
C PRO A 60 -19.05 15.59 0.99
N ALA A 61 -19.24 16.02 2.24
CA ALA A 61 -20.54 16.16 2.87
C ALA A 61 -21.45 17.23 2.23
N GLU A 62 -20.88 18.25 1.57
CA GLU A 62 -21.63 19.31 0.89
C GLU A 62 -22.01 18.94 -0.55
N ILE A 63 -21.28 18.00 -1.17
CA ILE A 63 -21.53 17.56 -2.55
C ILE A 63 -22.76 16.64 -2.62
N GLU A 64 -23.05 15.86 -1.56
CA GLU A 64 -24.21 14.97 -1.47
C GLU A 64 -25.55 15.68 -1.19
N GLN A 65 -25.54 16.94 -0.75
CA GLN A 65 -26.77 17.66 -0.38
C GLN A 65 -27.42 18.42 -1.55
N ARG A 66 -26.97 18.22 -2.80
CA ARG A 66 -27.48 18.94 -3.98
C ARG A 66 -28.17 18.03 -5.00
#